data_AF-A0A8J8JEA9-F1
#
_entry.id   AF-A0A8J8JEA9-F1
#
_cell.length_a   1.000
_cell.length_b   1.000
_cell.length_c   1.000
_cell.angle_alpha   90.00
_cell.angle_beta   90.00
_cell.angle_gamma   90.00
#
_symmetry.space_group_name_H-M   'P 1'
#
loop_
_entity.id
_entity.type
_entity.pdbx_description
1 polymer ?
#
loop_
_entity_poly.entity_id
_entity_poly.type
_entity_poly.pdbx_seq_one_letter_code
_entity_poly.pdbx_strand_id
1 'polypeptide(L)'
;MLSIGPALAATFSWSGVLSVGQNITVNNLTLSIDQNNQTGQLALIVENGSNILALIQGDGSTRVGNLTISFITFNEKGYITINAPGLFTVGRPVGVNPAILTENAKLKEQVANLTEEINALKSENAKLMAQIDSLKKENSQLKEKLKSQPNIAELNARIVNLTKENRELKAQLANLTTKYNQLKAKADFLSQQNDEYRQIIQQVMNEQSSEAKQSYIEKAKKERLIGSVLLKSIVFSLVVVGLVGYGLYRKKRAWELT
;
A
#
# COMPACT_ATOMS: atom_id res chain seq x y z
N MET A 1 57.86 -61.07 48.94
CA MET A 1 56.99 -60.34 47.99
C MET A 1 55.86 -61.27 47.57
N LEU A 2 54.66 -60.70 47.41
CA LEU A 2 53.34 -61.33 47.51
C LEU A 2 53.10 -62.52 46.57
N SER A 3 52.59 -63.61 47.15
CA SER A 3 51.93 -64.71 46.42
C SER A 3 50.56 -64.21 45.96
N ILE A 4 50.36 -64.10 44.65
CA ILE A 4 49.05 -63.80 44.06
C ILE A 4 48.25 -65.09 44.10
N GLY A 5 47.32 -65.21 45.04
CA GLY A 5 46.34 -66.30 45.06
C GLY A 5 45.50 -66.28 43.78
N PRO A 6 45.05 -67.45 43.27
CA PRO A 6 44.30 -67.50 42.03
C PRO A 6 43.00 -66.69 42.16
N ALA A 7 42.73 -65.84 41.18
CA ALA A 7 41.49 -65.09 41.08
C ALA A 7 40.31 -66.07 41.14
N LEU A 8 39.42 -65.90 42.12
CA LEU A 8 38.18 -66.66 42.24
C LEU A 8 37.33 -66.37 41.00
N ALA A 9 37.30 -67.29 40.03
CA ALA A 9 36.38 -67.21 38.91
C ALA A 9 34.95 -67.27 39.46
N ALA A 10 34.16 -66.22 39.23
CA ALA A 10 32.77 -66.21 39.64
C ALA A 10 31.96 -67.22 38.81
N THR A 11 31.47 -68.27 39.45
CA THR A 11 30.55 -69.22 38.83
C THR A 11 29.13 -68.73 39.04
N PHE A 12 28.39 -68.54 37.95
CA PHE A 12 26.97 -68.21 37.99
C PHE A 12 26.17 -69.51 38.05
N SER A 13 25.16 -69.55 38.93
CA SER A 13 24.33 -70.73 39.14
C SER A 13 22.86 -70.36 39.14
N TRP A 14 22.03 -71.24 38.58
CA TRP A 14 20.58 -71.17 38.65
C TRP A 14 20.05 -72.55 38.97
N SER A 15 19.09 -72.62 39.88
CA SER A 15 18.37 -73.84 40.18
C SER A 15 16.87 -73.61 40.07
N GLY A 16 16.16 -74.58 39.54
CA GLY A 16 14.71 -74.53 39.41
C GLY A 16 14.09 -75.91 39.31
N VAL A 17 12.76 -75.93 39.38
CA VAL A 17 11.96 -77.15 39.32
C VAL A 17 11.05 -77.06 38.11
N LEU A 18 10.98 -78.16 37.36
CA LEU A 18 10.04 -78.32 36.27
C LEU A 18 9.24 -79.62 36.45
N SER A 19 8.00 -79.59 36.00
CA SER A 19 7.14 -80.77 35.85
C SER A 19 7.21 -81.30 34.42
N VAL A 20 6.74 -82.53 34.21
CA VAL A 20 6.57 -83.13 32.87
C VAL A 20 5.80 -82.17 31.95
N GLY A 21 6.31 -81.97 30.74
CA GLY A 21 5.73 -81.07 29.73
C GLY A 21 6.07 -79.59 29.93
N GLN A 22 6.74 -79.21 31.02
CA GLN A 22 7.24 -77.84 31.20
C GLN A 22 8.61 -77.67 30.56
N ASN A 23 8.89 -76.44 30.16
CA ASN A 23 10.17 -76.05 29.58
C ASN A 23 10.60 -74.66 30.05
N ILE A 24 11.90 -74.41 29.93
CA ILE A 24 12.54 -73.12 30.16
C ILE A 24 13.52 -72.85 29.03
N THR A 25 13.78 -71.58 28.79
CA THR A 25 14.87 -71.16 27.90
C THR A 25 16.07 -70.74 28.72
N VAL A 26 17.26 -71.19 28.32
CA VAL A 26 18.54 -70.85 28.94
C VAL A 26 19.45 -70.36 27.84
N ASN A 27 19.70 -69.05 27.77
CA ASN A 27 20.24 -68.38 26.59
C ASN A 27 19.42 -68.75 25.33
N ASN A 28 20.00 -69.53 24.41
CA ASN A 28 19.35 -70.00 23.19
C ASN A 28 18.94 -71.48 23.26
N LEU A 29 19.07 -72.11 24.42
CA LEU A 29 18.70 -73.51 24.64
C LEU A 29 17.29 -73.60 25.20
N THR A 30 16.55 -74.63 24.83
CA THR A 30 15.29 -75.01 25.47
C THR A 30 15.54 -76.27 26.29
N LEU A 31 15.25 -76.21 27.58
CA LEU A 31 15.30 -77.35 28.48
C LEU A 31 13.86 -77.77 28.77
N SER A 32 13.50 -79.01 28.45
CA SER A 32 12.17 -79.56 28.67
C SER A 32 12.26 -80.87 29.46
N ILE A 33 11.26 -81.11 30.30
CA ILE A 33 11.12 -82.40 30.99
C ILE A 33 10.09 -83.23 30.27
N ASP A 34 10.47 -84.46 29.96
CA ASP A 34 9.58 -85.49 29.43
C ASP A 34 9.61 -86.73 30.32
N GLN A 35 8.64 -87.61 30.14
CA GLN A 35 8.50 -88.85 30.89
C GLN A 35 8.41 -90.04 29.95
N ASN A 36 9.18 -91.08 30.24
CA ASN A 36 9.04 -92.35 29.54
C ASN A 36 7.70 -93.00 29.94
N ASN A 37 6.78 -93.14 28.99
CA ASN A 37 5.45 -93.69 29.20
C ASN A 37 5.42 -95.17 29.66
N GLN A 38 6.52 -95.92 29.49
CA GLN A 38 6.62 -97.32 29.88
C GLN A 38 7.22 -97.49 31.27
N THR A 39 8.24 -96.71 31.61
CA THR A 39 9.00 -96.85 32.87
C THR A 39 8.64 -95.80 33.92
N GLY A 40 7.91 -94.75 33.54
CA GLY A 40 7.64 -93.59 34.39
C GLY A 40 8.87 -92.71 34.66
N GLN A 41 10.03 -93.04 34.08
CA GLN A 41 11.28 -92.33 34.34
C GLN A 41 11.28 -90.96 33.67
N LEU A 42 11.64 -89.92 34.43
CA LEU A 42 11.80 -88.57 33.90
C LEU A 42 13.12 -88.44 33.12
N ALA A 43 13.08 -87.63 32.07
CA ALA A 43 14.26 -87.22 31.33
C ALA A 43 14.27 -85.71 31.10
N LEU A 44 15.46 -85.12 31.21
CA LEU A 44 15.71 -83.75 30.77
C LEU A 44 16.21 -83.77 29.32
N ILE A 45 15.50 -83.07 28.45
CA ILE A 45 15.88 -82.85 27.05
C ILE A 45 16.43 -81.43 26.95
N VAL A 46 17.62 -81.29 26.36
CA VAL A 46 18.25 -80.00 26.08
C VAL A 46 18.32 -79.81 24.58
N GLU A 47 17.66 -78.77 24.07
CA GLU A 47 17.48 -78.52 22.64
C GLU A 47 18.02 -77.15 22.25
N ASN A 48 18.39 -76.99 20.98
CA ASN A 48 18.63 -75.70 20.35
C ASN A 48 17.86 -75.67 19.02
N GLY A 49 16.71 -74.99 19.01
CA GLY A 49 15.75 -75.08 17.91
C GLY A 49 15.24 -76.51 17.76
N SER A 50 15.40 -77.11 16.58
CA SER A 50 14.99 -78.50 16.31
C SER A 50 16.05 -79.56 16.66
N ASN A 51 17.21 -79.16 17.17
CA ASN A 51 18.33 -80.08 17.44
C ASN A 51 18.40 -80.45 18.93
N ILE A 52 18.32 -81.73 19.25
CA ILE A 52 18.57 -82.24 20.60
C ILE A 52 20.08 -82.28 20.83
N LEU A 53 20.55 -81.54 21.84
CA LEU A 53 21.95 -81.44 22.21
C LEU A 53 22.35 -82.39 23.34
N ALA A 54 21.42 -82.66 24.27
CA ALA A 54 21.64 -83.61 25.35
C ALA A 54 20.31 -84.22 25.84
N LEU A 55 20.40 -85.44 26.33
CA LEU A 55 19.31 -86.16 27.00
C LEU A 55 19.87 -86.76 28.29
N ILE A 56 19.30 -86.40 29.44
CA ILE A 56 19.65 -86.97 30.74
C ILE A 56 18.44 -87.76 31.24
N GLN A 57 18.56 -89.10 31.29
CA GLN A 57 17.52 -89.98 31.83
C GLN A 57 17.79 -90.25 33.32
N GLY A 58 16.83 -89.95 34.20
CA GLY A 58 17.03 -90.03 35.65
C GLY A 58 18.02 -88.99 36.16
N ASP A 59 18.78 -89.33 37.20
CA ASP A 59 19.71 -88.39 37.83
C ASP A 59 21.04 -88.36 37.06
N GLY A 60 21.52 -87.16 36.73
CA GLY A 60 22.78 -87.01 36.01
C GLY A 60 23.16 -85.57 35.71
N SER A 61 24.30 -85.39 35.04
CA SER A 61 24.76 -84.08 34.61
C SER A 61 25.40 -84.16 33.23
N THR A 62 25.24 -83.10 32.45
CA THR A 62 25.87 -82.94 31.15
C THR A 62 26.44 -81.54 30.98
N ARG A 63 27.32 -81.39 29.99
CA ARG A 63 27.88 -80.09 29.62
C ARG A 63 27.42 -79.75 28.20
N VAL A 64 26.73 -78.62 28.06
CA VAL A 64 26.32 -78.07 26.76
C VAL A 64 26.97 -76.71 26.60
N GLY A 65 28.01 -76.65 25.76
CA GLY A 65 28.84 -75.45 25.60
C GLY A 65 29.59 -75.07 26.89
N ASN A 66 29.32 -73.87 27.40
CA ASN A 66 29.86 -73.38 28.67
C ASN A 66 28.95 -73.65 29.87
N LEU A 67 27.79 -74.28 29.67
CA LEU A 67 26.82 -74.60 30.72
C LEU A 67 27.03 -76.04 31.20
N THR A 68 27.09 -76.22 32.51
CA THR A 68 26.99 -77.53 33.17
C THR A 68 25.60 -77.66 33.74
N ILE A 69 24.82 -78.60 33.21
CA ILE A 69 23.41 -78.80 33.54
C ILE A 69 23.32 -80.12 34.31
N SER A 70 22.84 -80.04 35.54
CA SER A 70 22.55 -81.19 36.40
C SER A 70 21.05 -81.35 36.53
N PHE A 71 20.61 -82.59 36.48
CA PHE A 71 19.22 -82.99 36.57
C PHE A 71 19.09 -84.05 37.66
N ILE A 72 18.20 -83.83 38.60
CA ILE A 72 17.83 -84.83 39.61
C ILE A 72 16.32 -84.94 39.66
N THR A 73 15.84 -86.15 39.94
CA THR A 73 14.43 -86.50 39.92
C THR A 73 13.96 -86.75 41.34
N PHE A 74 12.90 -86.06 41.78
CA PHE A 74 12.32 -86.26 43.10
C PHE A 74 10.84 -85.92 43.10
N ASN A 75 10.02 -86.83 43.61
CA ASN A 75 8.56 -86.66 43.72
C ASN A 75 7.90 -86.24 42.39
N GLU A 76 8.17 -86.99 41.32
CA GLU A 76 7.65 -86.77 39.96
C GLU A 76 8.01 -85.40 39.33
N LYS A 77 8.98 -84.70 39.94
CA LYS A 77 9.50 -83.42 39.44
C LYS A 77 10.99 -83.55 39.15
N GLY A 78 11.43 -82.78 38.17
CA GLY A 78 12.84 -82.64 37.87
C GLY A 78 13.39 -81.34 38.42
N TYR A 79 14.47 -81.43 39.17
CA TYR A 79 15.22 -80.31 39.70
C TYR A 79 16.45 -80.13 38.82
N ILE A 80 16.57 -78.94 38.26
CA ILE A 80 17.62 -78.60 37.32
C ILE A 80 18.54 -77.61 38.02
N THR A 81 19.84 -77.84 37.92
CA THR A 81 20.87 -76.89 38.35
C THR A 81 21.80 -76.60 37.19
N ILE A 82 22.00 -75.33 36.87
CA ILE A 82 22.79 -74.86 35.73
C ILE A 82 23.93 -74.03 36.28
N ASN A 83 25.16 -74.39 35.94
CA ASN A 83 26.36 -73.66 36.33
C ASN A 83 27.12 -73.20 35.10
N ALA A 84 27.63 -71.97 35.13
CA ALA A 84 28.40 -71.39 34.03
C ALA A 84 29.51 -70.49 34.55
N PRO A 85 30.65 -70.40 33.83
CA PRO A 85 31.72 -69.45 34.16
C PRO A 85 31.38 -68.00 33.82
N GLY A 86 30.19 -67.72 33.26
CA GLY A 86 29.73 -66.39 32.89
C GLY A 86 28.21 -66.26 33.03
N LEU A 87 27.71 -65.02 32.95
CA LEU A 87 26.27 -64.73 33.04
C LEU A 87 25.49 -65.47 31.95
N PHE A 88 24.31 -65.96 32.31
CA PHE A 88 23.33 -66.55 31.39
C PHE A 88 21.93 -66.08 31.75
N THR A 89 21.02 -66.12 30.78
CA THR A 89 19.61 -65.77 30.98
C THR A 89 18.77 -67.03 31.12
N VAL A 90 17.83 -67.02 32.06
CA VAL A 90 16.80 -68.07 32.17
C VAL A 90 15.43 -67.43 32.02
N GLY A 91 14.60 -67.98 31.14
CA GLY A 91 13.27 -67.46 30.83
C GLY A 91 12.26 -68.55 30.53
N ARG A 92 11.02 -68.15 30.27
CA ARG A 92 9.98 -69.02 29.70
C ARG A 92 9.97 -68.86 28.18
N PRO A 93 9.77 -69.94 27.40
CA PRO A 93 9.62 -69.80 25.96
C PRO A 93 8.38 -68.95 25.67
N VAL A 94 8.60 -67.84 24.97
CA VAL A 94 7.54 -66.91 24.59
C VAL A 94 6.79 -67.53 23.41
N GLY A 95 5.66 -68.17 23.68
CA GLY A 95 4.73 -68.58 22.63
C GLY A 95 4.22 -67.33 21.92
N VAL A 96 4.44 -67.25 20.61
CA VAL A 96 3.90 -66.16 19.78
C VAL A 96 2.38 -66.33 19.71
N ASN A 97 1.64 -65.54 20.49
CA ASN A 97 0.19 -65.55 20.44
C ASN A 97 -0.30 -64.80 19.18
N PRO A 98 -1.02 -65.45 18.25
CA PRO A 98 -1.47 -64.82 17.01
C PRO A 98 -2.40 -63.62 17.22
N ALA A 99 -3.10 -63.53 18.35
CA ALA A 99 -3.91 -62.36 18.71
C ALA A 99 -3.03 -61.11 18.94
N ILE A 100 -1.86 -61.29 19.55
CA ILE A 100 -0.91 -60.20 19.83
C ILE A 100 -0.28 -59.70 18.52
N LEU A 101 -0.04 -60.59 17.55
CA LEU A 101 0.47 -60.19 16.23
C LEU A 101 -0.54 -59.35 15.45
N THR A 102 -1.82 -59.74 15.48
CA THR A 102 -2.90 -59.01 14.81
C THR A 102 -3.14 -57.64 15.45
N GLU A 103 -3.13 -57.56 16.78
CA GLU A 103 -3.23 -56.29 17.49
C GLU A 103 -2.04 -55.37 17.21
N ASN A 104 -0.82 -55.89 17.17
CA ASN A 104 0.36 -55.12 16.79
C ASN A 104 0.30 -54.60 15.35
N ALA A 105 -0.23 -55.39 14.41
CA ALA A 105 -0.42 -54.94 13.03
C ALA A 105 -1.42 -53.78 12.96
N LYS A 106 -2.56 -53.90 13.67
CA LYS A 106 -3.57 -52.84 13.74
C LYS A 106 -3.04 -51.57 14.38
N LEU A 107 -2.28 -51.69 15.48
CA LEU A 107 -1.65 -50.53 16.14
C LEU A 107 -0.65 -49.84 15.21
N LYS A 108 0.15 -50.59 14.44
CA LYS A 108 1.07 -50.01 13.45
C LYS A 108 0.34 -49.24 12.37
N GLU A 109 -0.78 -49.77 11.88
CA GLU A 109 -1.62 -49.09 10.89
C GLU A 109 -2.21 -47.79 11.46
N GLN A 110 -2.73 -47.83 12.69
CA GLN A 110 -3.24 -46.63 13.37
C GLN A 110 -2.15 -45.57 13.56
N VAL A 111 -0.93 -45.98 13.94
CA VAL A 111 0.21 -45.06 14.07
C VAL A 111 0.58 -44.44 12.72
N ALA A 112 0.56 -45.22 11.64
CA ALA A 112 0.84 -44.70 10.30
C ALA A 112 -0.21 -43.65 9.89
N ASN A 113 -1.50 -43.97 10.05
CA ASN A 113 -2.59 -43.07 9.70
C ASN A 113 -2.55 -41.75 10.51
N LEU A 114 -2.32 -41.84 11.84
CA LEU A 114 -2.17 -40.66 12.69
C LEU A 114 -0.94 -39.83 12.31
N THR A 115 0.14 -40.48 11.88
CA THR A 115 1.35 -39.78 11.42
C THR A 115 1.07 -38.99 10.14
N GLU A 116 0.32 -39.57 9.20
CA GLU A 116 -0.12 -38.87 8.00
C GLU A 116 -1.03 -37.68 8.31
N GLU A 117 -2.00 -37.86 9.21
CA GLU A 117 -2.90 -36.79 9.64
C GLU A 117 -2.14 -35.63 10.32
N ILE A 118 -1.18 -35.93 11.20
CA ILE A 118 -0.31 -34.93 11.82
C ILE A 118 0.48 -34.15 10.76
N ASN A 119 1.00 -34.84 9.75
CA ASN A 119 1.76 -34.18 8.67
C ASN A 119 0.86 -33.27 7.82
N ALA A 120 -0.37 -33.72 7.52
CA ALA A 120 -1.36 -32.90 6.81
C ALA A 120 -1.72 -31.64 7.62
N LEU A 121 -2.01 -31.79 8.92
CA LEU A 121 -2.33 -30.67 9.81
C LEU A 121 -1.16 -29.69 9.95
N LYS A 122 0.09 -30.18 10.03
CA LYS A 122 1.28 -29.32 10.04
C LYS A 122 1.39 -28.49 8.75
N SER A 123 1.12 -29.10 7.60
CA SER A 123 1.15 -28.41 6.31
C SER A 123 0.06 -27.34 6.21
N GLU A 124 -1.15 -27.66 6.69
CA GLU A 124 -2.26 -26.70 6.74
C GLU A 124 -1.95 -25.53 7.69
N ASN A 125 -1.41 -25.82 8.87
CA ASN A 125 -1.04 -24.79 9.84
C ASN A 125 0.05 -23.84 9.28
N ALA A 126 1.03 -24.38 8.56
CA ALA A 126 2.04 -23.56 7.88
C ALA A 126 1.43 -22.65 6.80
N LYS A 127 0.45 -23.14 6.03
CA LYS A 127 -0.30 -22.32 5.05
C LYS A 127 -1.09 -21.21 5.74
N LEU A 128 -1.79 -21.51 6.83
CA LEU A 128 -2.56 -20.54 7.60
C LEU A 128 -1.66 -19.45 8.20
N MET A 129 -0.50 -19.83 8.75
CA MET A 129 0.50 -18.86 9.22
C MET A 129 0.96 -17.91 8.11
N ALA A 130 1.27 -18.43 6.93
CA ALA A 130 1.67 -17.60 5.79
C ALA A 130 0.56 -16.62 5.37
N GLN A 131 -0.71 -17.05 5.40
CA GLN A 131 -1.85 -16.18 5.12
C GLN A 131 -1.99 -15.07 6.18
N ILE A 132 -1.83 -15.40 7.46
CA ILE A 132 -1.87 -14.42 8.56
C ILE A 132 -0.79 -13.36 8.37
N ASP A 133 0.43 -13.76 8.03
CA ASP A 133 1.53 -12.82 7.81
C ASP A 133 1.29 -11.92 6.59
N SER A 134 0.73 -12.47 5.51
CA SER A 134 0.29 -11.69 4.35
C SER A 134 -0.77 -10.65 4.73
N LEU A 135 -1.80 -11.07 5.46
CA LEU A 135 -2.88 -10.18 5.91
C LEU A 135 -2.38 -9.09 6.86
N LYS A 136 -1.44 -9.41 7.76
CA LYS A 136 -0.79 -8.40 8.63
C LYS A 136 -0.03 -7.35 7.82
N LYS A 137 0.68 -7.78 6.78
CA LYS A 137 1.41 -6.87 5.89
C LYS A 137 0.45 -5.96 5.12
N GLU A 138 -0.62 -6.53 4.56
CA GLU A 138 -1.66 -5.76 3.85
C GLU A 138 -2.34 -4.74 4.79
N ASN A 139 -2.73 -5.17 5.99
CA ASN A 139 -3.35 -4.29 6.99
C ASN A 139 -2.40 -3.15 7.39
N SER A 140 -1.11 -3.42 7.53
CA SER A 140 -0.10 -2.38 7.81
C SER A 140 0.01 -1.37 6.65
N GLN A 141 0.02 -1.85 5.40
CA GLN A 141 0.02 -0.98 4.23
C GLN A 141 -1.24 -0.11 4.13
N LEU A 142 -2.42 -0.69 4.42
CA LEU A 142 -3.68 0.03 4.44
C LEU A 142 -3.71 1.11 5.52
N LYS A 143 -3.19 0.82 6.72
CA LYS A 143 -3.07 1.81 7.80
C LYS A 143 -2.17 2.98 7.42
N GLU A 144 -1.03 2.72 6.78
CA GLU A 144 -0.14 3.78 6.30
C GLU A 144 -0.79 4.61 5.18
N LYS A 145 -1.50 3.97 4.24
CA LYS A 145 -2.30 4.70 3.24
C LYS A 145 -3.34 5.61 3.90
N LEU A 146 -4.06 5.13 4.90
CA LEU A 146 -5.06 5.92 5.62
C LEU A 146 -4.44 7.11 6.37
N LYS A 147 -3.25 6.96 6.96
CA LYS A 147 -2.50 8.08 7.57
C LYS A 147 -2.02 9.10 6.54
N SER A 148 -1.65 8.64 5.35
CA SER A 148 -1.14 9.51 4.28
C SER A 148 -2.22 10.31 3.55
N GLN A 149 -3.50 9.96 3.73
CA GLN A 149 -4.59 10.74 3.17
C GLN A 149 -4.73 12.07 3.94
N PRO A 150 -4.79 13.22 3.25
CA PRO A 150 -5.03 14.50 3.91
C PRO A 150 -6.33 14.38 4.69
N ASN A 151 -6.25 14.67 5.99
CA ASN A 151 -7.41 14.56 6.86
C ASN A 151 -8.50 15.50 6.34
N ILE A 152 -9.76 15.06 6.41
CA ILE A 152 -10.93 15.85 6.01
C ILE A 152 -10.89 17.26 6.63
N ALA A 153 -10.33 17.38 7.85
CA ALA A 153 -10.09 18.66 8.51
C ALA A 153 -9.15 19.61 7.73
N GLU A 154 -8.06 19.09 7.14
CA GLU A 154 -7.10 19.89 6.37
C GLU A 154 -7.72 20.35 5.04
N LEU A 155 -8.42 19.45 4.35
CA LEU A 155 -9.17 19.80 3.14
C LEU A 155 -10.26 20.85 3.42
N ASN A 156 -11.00 20.70 4.52
CA ASN A 156 -12.00 21.68 4.95
C ASN A 156 -11.38 23.03 5.28
N ALA A 157 -10.25 23.05 6.00
CA ALA A 157 -9.52 24.29 6.29
C ALA A 157 -9.08 24.99 4.99
N ARG A 158 -8.60 24.22 4.01
CA ARG A 158 -8.22 24.75 2.69
C ARG A 158 -9.41 25.30 1.93
N ILE A 159 -10.57 24.63 1.96
CA ILE A 159 -11.82 25.12 1.37
C ILE A 159 -12.26 26.44 2.02
N VAL A 160 -12.22 26.54 3.35
CA VAL A 160 -12.60 27.76 4.06
C VAL A 160 -11.67 28.92 3.67
N ASN A 161 -10.36 28.70 3.63
CA ASN A 161 -9.39 29.71 3.23
C ASN A 161 -9.60 30.17 1.79
N LEU A 162 -9.74 29.23 0.84
CA LEU A 162 -10.02 29.56 -0.57
C LEU A 162 -11.35 30.29 -0.74
N THR A 163 -12.37 29.94 0.06
CA THR A 163 -13.67 30.63 0.05
C THR A 163 -13.52 32.07 0.53
N LYS A 164 -12.71 32.31 1.57
CA LYS A 164 -12.43 33.65 2.08
C LYS A 164 -11.69 34.49 1.04
N GLU A 165 -10.63 33.94 0.45
CA GLU A 165 -9.85 34.60 -0.61
C GLU A 165 -10.73 34.93 -1.82
N ASN A 166 -11.62 34.02 -2.24
CA ASN A 166 -12.56 34.28 -3.34
C ASN A 166 -13.52 35.43 -3.03
N ARG A 167 -14.01 35.55 -1.79
CA ARG A 167 -14.85 36.67 -1.36
C ARG A 167 -14.09 37.99 -1.38
N GLU A 168 -12.85 38.00 -0.91
CA GLU A 168 -11.98 39.18 -0.92
C GLU A 168 -11.68 39.64 -2.36
N LEU A 169 -11.33 38.72 -3.25
CA LEU A 169 -11.11 39.02 -4.67
C LEU A 169 -12.36 39.56 -5.35
N LYS A 170 -13.55 39.01 -5.05
CA LYS A 170 -14.82 39.55 -5.56
C LYS A 170 -15.08 40.98 -5.09
N ALA A 171 -14.80 41.28 -3.82
CA ALA A 171 -14.95 42.62 -3.28
C ALA A 171 -13.97 43.62 -3.94
N GLN A 172 -12.72 43.20 -4.15
CA GLN A 172 -11.72 44.01 -4.87
C GLN A 172 -12.15 44.27 -6.32
N LEU A 173 -12.65 43.24 -7.01
CA LEU A 173 -13.16 43.37 -8.38
C LEU A 173 -14.32 44.37 -8.45
N ALA A 174 -15.28 44.29 -7.51
CA ALA A 174 -16.40 45.21 -7.44
C ALA A 174 -15.92 46.66 -7.22
N ASN A 175 -15.00 46.87 -6.27
CA ASN A 175 -14.41 48.20 -6.02
C ASN A 175 -13.69 48.75 -7.26
N LEU A 176 -12.88 47.92 -7.91
CA LEU A 176 -12.16 48.32 -9.12
C LEU A 176 -13.13 48.66 -10.26
N THR A 177 -14.21 47.90 -10.40
CA THR A 177 -15.28 48.17 -11.38
C THR A 177 -15.96 49.50 -11.10
N THR A 178 -16.27 49.81 -9.84
CA THR A 178 -16.82 51.12 -9.45
C THR A 178 -15.86 52.26 -9.78
N LYS A 179 -14.58 52.11 -9.44
CA LYS A 179 -13.55 53.12 -9.77
C LYS A 179 -13.41 53.32 -11.27
N TYR A 180 -13.41 52.24 -12.05
CA TYR A 180 -13.36 52.30 -13.50
C TYR A 180 -14.54 53.08 -14.07
N ASN A 181 -15.76 52.78 -13.62
CA ASN A 181 -16.97 53.48 -14.08
C ASN A 181 -16.96 54.97 -13.71
N GLN A 182 -16.51 55.32 -12.50
CA GLN A 182 -16.34 56.72 -12.10
C GLN A 182 -15.33 57.46 -12.97
N LEU A 183 -14.20 56.81 -13.26
CA LEU A 183 -13.16 57.41 -14.09
C LEU A 183 -13.63 57.57 -15.54
N LYS A 184 -14.36 56.57 -16.07
CA LYS A 184 -14.99 56.64 -17.39
C LYS A 184 -15.99 57.79 -17.47
N ALA A 185 -16.90 57.92 -16.50
CA ALA A 185 -17.86 59.02 -16.47
C ALA A 185 -17.17 60.40 -16.39
N LYS A 186 -16.07 60.52 -15.63
CA LYS A 186 -15.27 61.75 -15.60
C LYS A 186 -14.60 62.03 -16.96
N ALA A 187 -14.07 61.01 -17.62
CA ALA A 187 -13.47 61.15 -18.94
C ALA A 187 -14.51 61.60 -19.99
N ASP A 188 -15.70 60.98 -19.98
CA ASP A 188 -16.80 61.33 -20.87
C ASP A 188 -17.25 62.79 -20.62
N PHE A 189 -17.39 63.19 -19.36
CA PHE A 189 -17.76 64.57 -18.99
C PHE A 189 -16.70 65.60 -19.41
N LEU A 190 -15.41 65.30 -19.23
CA LEU A 190 -14.32 66.16 -19.69
C LEU A 190 -14.26 66.24 -21.22
N SER A 191 -14.54 65.14 -21.92
CA SER A 191 -14.65 65.12 -23.38
C SER A 191 -15.78 66.04 -23.85
N GLN A 192 -16.95 65.95 -23.22
CA GLN A 192 -18.09 66.82 -23.54
C GLN A 192 -17.76 68.30 -23.29
N GLN A 193 -17.15 68.64 -22.15
CA GLN A 193 -16.71 70.02 -21.90
C GLN A 193 -15.71 70.51 -22.95
N ASN A 194 -14.75 69.67 -23.36
CA ASN A 194 -13.81 70.04 -24.41
C ASN A 194 -14.52 70.30 -25.75
N ASP A 195 -15.53 69.52 -26.09
CA ASP A 195 -16.33 69.73 -27.30
C ASP A 195 -17.16 71.03 -27.21
N GLU A 196 -17.76 71.32 -26.05
CA GLU A 196 -18.46 72.59 -25.80
C GLU A 196 -17.49 73.79 -25.91
N TYR A 197 -16.30 73.72 -25.30
CA TYR A 197 -15.29 74.77 -25.44
C TYR A 197 -14.86 74.97 -26.90
N ARG A 198 -14.67 73.88 -27.65
CA ARG A 198 -14.36 73.96 -29.09
C ARG A 198 -15.47 74.67 -29.86
N GLN A 199 -16.74 74.38 -29.57
CA GLN A 199 -17.88 75.05 -30.20
C GLN A 199 -17.94 76.53 -29.85
N ILE A 200 -17.78 76.91 -28.58
CA ILE A 200 -17.75 78.31 -28.14
C ILE A 200 -16.62 79.07 -28.81
N ILE A 201 -15.41 78.51 -28.86
CA ILE A 201 -14.26 79.12 -29.54
C ILE A 201 -14.57 79.35 -31.03
N GLN A 202 -15.16 78.35 -31.69
CA GLN A 202 -15.54 78.47 -33.10
C GLN A 202 -16.62 79.54 -33.32
N GLN A 203 -17.62 79.63 -32.43
CA GLN A 203 -18.67 80.63 -32.49
C GLN A 203 -18.10 82.04 -32.33
N VAL A 204 -17.30 82.29 -31.28
CA VAL A 204 -16.66 83.59 -31.03
C VAL A 204 -15.77 84.00 -32.19
N MET A 205 -15.00 83.07 -32.76
CA MET A 205 -14.15 83.35 -33.92
C MET A 205 -14.95 83.71 -35.18
N ASN A 206 -16.10 83.05 -35.39
CA ASN A 206 -17.02 83.37 -36.49
C ASN A 206 -17.72 84.72 -36.28
N GLU A 207 -18.17 85.02 -35.05
CA GLU A 207 -18.79 86.30 -34.67
C GLU A 207 -17.83 87.45 -34.92
N GLN A 208 -16.61 87.39 -34.38
CA GLN A 208 -15.55 88.40 -34.61
C GLN A 208 -15.25 88.60 -36.10
N SER A 209 -15.19 87.49 -36.85
CA SER A 209 -14.98 87.56 -38.31
C SER A 209 -16.16 88.23 -39.03
N SER A 210 -17.39 88.02 -38.56
CA SER A 210 -18.59 88.64 -39.12
C SER A 210 -18.68 90.12 -38.78
N GLU A 211 -18.39 90.51 -37.53
CA GLU A 211 -18.35 91.90 -37.08
C GLU A 211 -17.28 92.67 -37.82
N ALA A 212 -16.09 92.09 -37.97
CA ALA A 212 -15.03 92.66 -38.80
C ALA A 212 -15.54 92.89 -40.23
N LYS A 213 -16.11 91.86 -40.89
CA LYS A 213 -16.68 91.99 -42.24
C LYS A 213 -17.76 93.08 -42.32
N GLN A 214 -18.66 93.15 -41.35
CA GLN A 214 -19.71 94.19 -41.31
C GLN A 214 -19.11 95.58 -41.16
N SER A 215 -18.17 95.78 -40.24
CA SER A 215 -17.49 97.06 -40.05
C SER A 215 -16.74 97.51 -41.32
N TYR A 216 -16.08 96.58 -42.03
CA TYR A 216 -15.46 96.86 -43.33
C TYR A 216 -16.49 97.24 -44.39
N ILE A 217 -17.62 96.53 -44.47
CA ILE A 217 -18.71 96.85 -45.41
C ILE A 217 -19.34 98.21 -45.09
N GLU A 218 -19.57 98.53 -43.81
CA GLU A 218 -20.11 99.82 -43.39
C GLU A 218 -19.15 100.96 -43.70
N LYS A 219 -17.85 100.78 -43.45
CA LYS A 219 -16.82 101.75 -43.80
C LYS A 219 -16.80 101.99 -45.31
N ALA A 220 -16.80 100.93 -46.11
CA ALA A 220 -16.87 101.02 -47.57
C ALA A 220 -18.15 101.72 -48.06
N LYS A 221 -19.30 101.46 -47.44
CA LYS A 221 -20.56 102.17 -47.74
C LYS A 221 -20.47 103.66 -47.40
N LYS A 222 -19.91 104.02 -46.24
CA LYS A 222 -19.70 105.43 -45.85
C LYS A 222 -18.77 106.14 -46.82
N GLU A 223 -17.65 105.52 -47.20
CA GLU A 223 -16.72 106.08 -48.19
C GLU A 223 -17.41 106.27 -49.56
N ARG A 224 -18.23 105.32 -49.99
CA ARG A 224 -19.03 105.45 -51.23
C ARG A 224 -20.06 106.58 -51.16
N LEU A 225 -20.73 106.75 -50.02
CA LEU A 225 -21.67 107.86 -49.80
C LEU A 225 -20.96 109.22 -49.84
N ILE A 226 -19.83 109.34 -49.15
CA ILE A 226 -19.00 110.55 -49.15
C ILE A 226 -18.53 110.85 -50.57
N GLY A 227 -18.02 109.85 -51.30
CA GLY A 227 -17.63 110.00 -52.71
C GLY A 227 -18.80 110.43 -53.60
N SER A 228 -20.01 109.91 -53.39
CA SER A 228 -21.21 110.30 -54.15
C SER A 228 -21.63 111.75 -53.87
N VAL A 229 -21.58 112.18 -52.61
CA VAL A 229 -21.88 113.57 -52.23
C VAL A 229 -20.85 114.54 -52.84
N LEU A 230 -19.57 114.19 -52.74
CA LEU A 230 -18.48 114.97 -53.37
C LEU A 230 -18.68 115.07 -54.89
N LEU A 231 -18.96 113.96 -55.58
CA LEU A 231 -19.21 113.96 -57.02
C LEU A 231 -20.42 114.84 -57.38
N LYS A 232 -21.53 114.75 -56.64
CA LYS A 232 -22.70 115.62 -56.85
C LYS A 232 -22.36 117.09 -56.64
N SER A 233 -21.54 117.43 -55.64
CA SER A 233 -21.11 118.81 -55.41
C SER A 233 -20.22 119.34 -56.55
N ILE A 234 -19.33 118.50 -57.09
CA ILE A 234 -18.49 118.85 -58.25
C ILE A 234 -19.36 119.07 -59.49
N VAL A 235 -20.30 118.16 -59.77
CA VAL A 235 -21.24 118.31 -60.90
C VAL A 235 -22.08 119.57 -60.73
N PHE A 236 -22.62 119.84 -59.54
CA PHE A 236 -23.38 121.06 -59.28
C PHE A 236 -22.53 122.31 -59.51
N SER A 237 -21.29 122.32 -59.02
CA SER A 237 -20.33 123.41 -59.27
C SER A 237 -20.07 123.60 -60.77
N LEU A 238 -19.88 122.52 -61.52
CA LEU A 238 -19.68 122.58 -62.98
C LEU A 238 -20.93 123.12 -63.71
N VAL A 239 -22.13 122.74 -63.28
CA VAL A 239 -23.38 123.30 -63.82
C VAL A 239 -23.47 124.79 -63.53
N VAL A 240 -23.16 125.23 -62.31
CA VAL A 240 -23.16 126.66 -61.95
C VAL A 240 -22.16 127.43 -62.81
N VAL A 241 -20.92 126.94 -62.93
CA VAL A 241 -19.88 127.56 -63.77
C VAL A 241 -20.29 127.57 -65.24
N GLY A 242 -20.89 126.48 -65.74
CA GLY A 242 -21.41 126.39 -67.11
C GLY A 242 -22.53 127.39 -67.37
N LEU A 243 -23.47 127.56 -66.43
CA LEU A 243 -24.55 128.54 -66.53
C LEU A 243 -24.03 129.99 -66.48
N VAL A 244 -23.08 130.29 -65.58
CA VAL A 244 -22.43 131.60 -65.49
C VAL A 244 -21.64 131.89 -66.77
N GLY A 245 -20.85 130.93 -67.25
CA GLY A 245 -20.10 131.02 -68.49
C GLY A 245 -21.00 131.20 -69.71
N TYR A 246 -22.10 130.45 -69.80
CA TYR A 246 -23.10 130.61 -70.85
C TYR A 246 -23.80 131.97 -70.79
N GLY A 247 -24.12 132.47 -69.59
CA GLY A 247 -24.66 133.81 -69.38
C GLY A 247 -23.71 134.91 -69.88
N LEU A 248 -22.42 134.80 -69.57
CA LEU A 248 -21.39 135.72 -70.06
C LEU A 248 -21.19 135.61 -71.58
N TYR A 249 -21.17 134.39 -72.12
CA TYR A 249 -21.06 134.16 -73.56
C TYR A 249 -22.26 134.75 -74.33
N ARG A 250 -23.48 134.54 -73.84
CA ARG A 250 -24.70 135.13 -74.42
C ARG A 250 -24.69 136.65 -74.36
N LYS A 251 -24.20 137.22 -73.25
CA LYS A 251 -24.05 138.66 -73.12
C LYS A 251 -23.02 139.18 -74.12
N LYS A 252 -21.83 138.56 -74.25
CA LYS A 252 -20.83 138.92 -75.26
C LYS A 252 -21.36 138.83 -76.69
N ARG A 253 -22.08 137.76 -77.03
CA ARG A 253 -22.68 137.62 -78.37
C ARG A 253 -23.75 138.68 -78.69
N ALA A 254 -24.34 139.32 -77.68
CA ALA A 254 -25.24 140.45 -77.87
C ALA A 254 -24.50 141.76 -78.19
N TRP A 255 -23.19 141.87 -77.95
CA TRP A 255 -22.37 143.04 -78.29
C TRP A 255 -21.72 142.95 -79.67
N GLU A 256 -21.74 141.80 -80.34
CA GLU A 256 -21.17 141.59 -81.68
C GLU A 256 -22.21 141.73 -82.82
N LEU A 257 -23.47 142.08 -82.49
CA LEU A 257 -24.58 142.30 -83.44
C LEU A 257 -25.11 143.75 -83.42
N THR A 258 -24.27 144.71 -83.01
CA THR A 258 -24.48 146.16 -83.15
C THR A 258 -23.26 146.76 -83.82
#